data_AF-A0A166P274-F1
#
_entry.id   AF-A0A166P274-F1
#
_cell.length_a   1.000
_cell.length_b   1.000
_cell.length_c   1.000
_cell.angle_alpha   90.00
_cell.angle_beta   90.00
_cell.angle_gamma   90.00
#
_symmetry.space_group_name_H-M   'P 1'
#
loop_
_entity.id
_entity.type
_entity.pdbx_description
1 polymer ?
#
loop_
_entity_poly.entity_id
_entity_poly.type
_entity_poly.pdbx_seq_one_letter_code
_entity_poly.pdbx_strand_id
1 'polypeptide(L)'
;FTRATDPFNARRVRRVVQLVEIGDDLDPVQLQRVRNLVAKNADVFALSVSEVMAADSGAVHTMHVPADATFSRKIHQRPLKAPERDYFFPWVDSMEAAGVIRKIDPADVKCYAPTILVQKAH
;
A
#
# COMPACT_ATOMS: atom_id res chain seq x y z
N PHE A 1 -7.30 8.92 -15.14
CA PHE A 1 -8.37 8.40 -14.28
C PHE A 1 -7.70 7.61 -13.15
N THR A 2 -8.23 7.73 -11.95
CA THR A 2 -7.79 7.03 -10.74
C THR A 2 -9.03 6.62 -9.95
N ARG A 3 -8.86 5.82 -8.90
CA ARG A 3 -9.93 5.55 -7.92
C ARG A 3 -10.60 6.84 -7.42
N ALA A 4 -9.83 7.91 -7.22
CA ALA A 4 -10.31 9.18 -6.69
C ALA A 4 -11.07 10.07 -7.70
N THR A 5 -10.78 9.92 -9.00
CA THR A 5 -11.27 10.85 -10.02
C THR A 5 -12.34 10.25 -10.92
N ASP A 6 -12.17 8.99 -11.33
CA ASP A 6 -13.11 8.26 -12.17
C ASP A 6 -12.87 6.75 -11.96
N PRO A 7 -13.38 6.18 -10.85
CA PRO A 7 -13.09 4.80 -10.47
C PRO A 7 -13.65 3.77 -11.47
N PHE A 8 -14.70 4.14 -12.20
CA PHE A 8 -15.40 3.29 -13.17
C PHE A 8 -14.97 3.53 -14.62
N ASN A 9 -13.89 4.27 -14.85
CA ASN A 9 -13.32 4.42 -16.19
C ASN A 9 -13.10 3.05 -16.84
N ALA A 10 -13.58 2.86 -18.07
CA ALA A 10 -13.54 1.55 -18.75
C ALA A 10 -12.13 0.94 -18.84
N ARG A 11 -11.09 1.77 -18.99
CA ARG A 11 -9.69 1.30 -19.00
C ARG A 11 -9.24 0.84 -17.62
N ARG A 12 -9.66 1.53 -16.55
CA ARG A 12 -9.39 1.16 -15.16
C ARG A 12 -10.05 -0.15 -14.79
N VAL A 13 -11.35 -0.24 -15.04
CA VAL A 13 -12.17 -1.43 -14.73
C VAL A 13 -11.58 -2.65 -15.41
N ARG A 14 -11.21 -2.54 -16.69
CA ARG A 14 -10.53 -3.61 -17.41
C ARG A 14 -9.24 -4.04 -16.72
N ARG A 15 -8.42 -3.07 -16.27
CA ARG A 15 -7.16 -3.36 -15.57
C ARG A 15 -7.39 -4.05 -14.24
N VAL A 16 -8.38 -3.63 -13.45
CA VAL A 16 -8.76 -4.29 -12.19
C VAL A 16 -9.17 -5.73 -12.46
N VAL A 17 -10.11 -5.97 -13.39
CA VAL A 17 -10.59 -7.32 -13.74
C VAL A 17 -9.46 -8.23 -14.23
N GLN A 18 -8.45 -7.68 -14.91
CA GLN A 18 -7.27 -8.43 -15.37
C GLN A 18 -6.30 -8.80 -14.24
N LEU A 19 -6.23 -8.00 -13.18
CA LEU A 19 -5.29 -8.21 -12.07
C LEU A 19 -5.87 -9.11 -10.97
N VAL A 20 -7.20 -9.25 -10.93
CA VAL A 20 -7.85 -10.20 -10.03
C VAL A 20 -7.63 -11.61 -10.56
N GLU A 21 -6.94 -12.43 -9.77
CA GLU A 21 -6.79 -13.85 -10.02
C GLU A 21 -8.11 -14.56 -9.69
N ILE A 22 -8.62 -15.35 -10.64
CA ILE A 22 -9.85 -16.13 -10.51
C ILE A 22 -9.45 -17.58 -10.79
N GLY A 23 -9.86 -18.50 -9.91
CA GLY A 23 -9.61 -19.94 -10.06
C GLY A 23 -10.18 -20.50 -11.36
N ASP A 24 -9.66 -21.65 -11.77
CA ASP A 24 -10.07 -22.41 -12.96
C ASP A 24 -11.25 -23.37 -12.70
N ASP A 25 -11.82 -23.33 -11.50
CA ASP A 25 -12.92 -24.18 -11.01
C ASP A 25 -14.32 -23.66 -11.37
N LEU A 26 -14.40 -22.58 -12.16
CA LEU A 26 -15.65 -21.94 -12.53
C LEU A 26 -16.06 -22.25 -13.97
N ASP A 27 -17.35 -22.53 -14.16
CA ASP A 27 -17.93 -22.57 -15.50
C ASP A 27 -17.94 -21.17 -16.17
N PRO A 28 -18.10 -21.07 -17.51
CA PRO A 28 -18.07 -19.79 -18.20
C PRO A 28 -19.09 -18.75 -17.71
N VAL A 29 -20.27 -19.20 -17.26
CA VAL A 29 -21.33 -18.33 -16.75
C VAL A 29 -20.95 -17.79 -15.36
N GLN A 30 -20.43 -18.65 -14.49
CA GLN A 30 -19.92 -18.28 -13.18
C GLN A 30 -18.72 -17.32 -13.28
N LEU A 31 -17.75 -17.63 -14.14
CA LEU A 31 -16.59 -16.79 -14.40
C LEU A 31 -17.03 -15.38 -14.85
N GLN A 32 -18.01 -15.30 -15.75
CA GLN A 32 -18.53 -14.02 -16.20
C GLN A 32 -19.25 -13.26 -15.08
N ARG A 33 -19.99 -13.95 -14.20
CA ARG A 33 -20.62 -13.33 -13.01
C ARG A 33 -19.57 -12.75 -12.07
N VAL A 34 -18.47 -13.46 -11.81
CA VAL A 34 -17.37 -12.96 -10.97
C VAL A 34 -16.72 -11.73 -11.61
N ARG A 35 -16.39 -11.78 -12.90
CA ARG A 35 -15.82 -10.63 -13.62
C ARG A 35 -16.74 -9.41 -13.57
N ASN A 36 -18.05 -9.60 -13.73
CA ASN A 36 -19.04 -8.54 -13.63
C ASN A 36 -19.11 -7.97 -12.19
N LEU A 37 -19.00 -8.83 -11.18
CA LEU A 37 -18.99 -8.40 -9.78
C LEU A 37 -17.76 -7.55 -9.46
N VAL A 38 -16.58 -7.97 -9.91
CA VAL A 38 -15.33 -7.20 -9.78
C VAL A 38 -15.46 -5.86 -10.49
N ALA A 39 -15.97 -5.86 -11.73
CA ALA A 39 -16.17 -4.64 -12.50
C ALA A 39 -17.15 -3.66 -11.83
N LYS A 40 -18.24 -4.18 -11.26
CA LYS A 40 -19.24 -3.40 -10.53
C LYS A 40 -18.69 -2.75 -9.25
N ASN A 41 -17.68 -3.35 -8.64
CA ASN A 41 -17.04 -2.86 -7.40
C ASN A 41 -15.58 -2.41 -7.66
N ALA A 42 -15.29 -1.92 -8.88
CA ALA A 42 -13.94 -1.54 -9.26
C ALA A 42 -13.35 -0.39 -8.42
N ASP A 43 -14.21 0.42 -7.81
CA ASP A 43 -13.91 1.51 -6.89
C ASP A 43 -13.33 1.04 -5.55
N VAL A 44 -13.51 -0.23 -5.17
CA VAL A 44 -12.94 -0.81 -3.94
C VAL A 44 -11.44 -1.10 -4.10
N PHE A 45 -11.00 -1.40 -5.31
CA PHE A 45 -9.61 -1.77 -5.59
C PHE A 45 -8.73 -0.53 -5.73
N ALA A 46 -7.49 -0.61 -5.25
CA ALA A 46 -6.44 0.36 -5.54
C ALA A 46 -5.42 -0.24 -6.51
N LEU A 47 -5.15 0.43 -7.63
CA LEU A 47 -4.16 0.00 -8.63
C LEU A 47 -2.74 0.49 -8.31
N SER A 48 -2.61 1.42 -7.37
CA SER A 48 -1.33 1.95 -6.90
C SER A 48 -1.46 2.52 -5.50
N VAL A 49 -0.33 2.80 -4.85
CA VAL A 49 -0.28 3.37 -3.49
C VAL A 49 -0.97 4.74 -3.40
N SER A 50 -0.90 5.56 -4.46
CA SER A 50 -1.58 6.86 -4.49
C SER A 50 -3.11 6.78 -4.60
N GLU A 51 -3.67 5.59 -4.83
CA GLU A 51 -5.11 5.35 -4.76
C GLU A 51 -5.58 4.89 -3.37
N VAL A 52 -4.66 4.70 -2.42
CA VAL A 52 -4.99 4.40 -1.02
C VAL A 52 -5.41 5.70 -0.34
N MET A 53 -6.58 5.67 0.30
CA MET A 53 -7.18 6.83 0.95
C MET A 53 -7.27 6.58 2.45
N ALA A 54 -7.19 7.65 3.24
CA ALA A 54 -7.52 7.59 4.65
C ALA A 54 -9.00 7.19 4.83
N ALA A 55 -9.34 6.60 5.98
CA ALA A 55 -10.72 6.28 6.29
C ALA A 55 -11.55 7.56 6.46
N ASP A 56 -12.66 7.65 5.74
CA ASP A 56 -13.51 8.85 5.67
C ASP A 56 -14.13 9.23 7.03
N SER A 57 -14.20 8.29 7.98
CA SER A 57 -14.75 8.51 9.32
C SER A 57 -13.81 9.24 10.28
N GLY A 58 -12.64 9.69 9.81
CA GLY A 58 -11.64 10.31 10.68
C GLY A 58 -11.05 9.33 11.69
N ALA A 59 -11.08 8.03 11.38
CA ALA A 59 -10.52 7.00 12.25
C ALA A 59 -9.00 7.25 12.42
N VAL A 60 -8.59 7.51 13.66
CA VAL A 60 -7.18 7.72 14.02
C VAL A 60 -6.67 6.47 14.72
N HIS A 61 -5.60 5.88 14.17
CA HIS A 61 -4.85 4.86 14.90
C HIS A 61 -4.04 5.52 16.02
N THR A 62 -4.44 5.27 17.27
CA THR A 62 -3.74 5.79 18.45
C THR A 62 -2.88 4.69 19.05
N MET A 63 -1.57 4.93 19.16
CA MET A 63 -0.68 4.02 19.89
C MET A 63 -0.74 4.34 21.39
N HIS A 64 -1.24 3.38 22.19
CA HIS A 64 -1.23 3.46 23.64
C HIS A 64 0.15 3.10 24.19
N VAL A 65 1.06 4.07 24.13
CA VAL A 65 2.41 3.95 24.68
C VAL A 65 2.38 4.19 26.20
N PRO A 66 2.87 3.25 27.04
CA PRO A 66 2.98 3.48 28.48
C PRO A 66 3.84 4.70 28.80
N ALA A 67 3.49 5.44 29.86
CA ALA A 67 4.19 6.68 30.23
C ALA A 67 5.68 6.47 30.58
N ASP A 68 6.01 5.28 31.09
CA ASP A 68 7.36 4.84 31.47
C ASP A 68 8.10 4.10 30.34
N ALA A 69 7.49 3.96 29.16
CA ALA A 69 8.11 3.25 28.06
C ALA A 69 9.34 3.99 27.52
N THR A 70 10.48 3.31 27.53
CA THR A 70 11.72 3.80 26.91
C THR A 70 11.91 3.15 25.54
N PHE A 71 12.06 3.96 24.50
CA PHE A 71 12.42 3.47 23.17
C PHE A 71 13.89 3.69 22.86
N SER A 72 14.48 2.76 22.12
CA SER A 72 15.81 2.98 21.55
C SER A 72 15.75 4.11 20.53
N ARG A 73 16.63 5.10 20.71
CA ARG A 73 16.94 6.13 19.70
C ARG A 73 18.17 5.78 18.86
N LYS A 74 18.75 4.59 19.06
CA LYS A 74 19.95 4.17 18.33
C LYS A 74 19.57 3.73 16.92
N ILE A 75 20.19 4.37 15.93
CA ILE A 75 20.01 4.02 14.53
C ILE A 75 20.85 2.76 14.24
N HIS A 76 20.18 1.62 14.08
CA HIS A 76 20.80 0.34 13.73
C HIS A 76 20.39 -0.13 12.32
N GLN A 77 20.18 0.81 11.38
CA GLN A 77 19.84 0.44 10.01
C GLN A 77 21.06 -0.17 9.32
N ARG A 78 20.93 -1.43 8.89
CA ARG A 78 21.94 -2.06 8.04
C ARG A 78 22.03 -1.31 6.71
N PRO A 79 23.24 -0.96 6.22
CA PRO A 79 23.41 -0.38 4.90
C PRO A 79 22.82 -1.29 3.81
N LEU A 80 22.02 -0.72 2.93
CA LEU A 80 21.48 -1.41 1.76
C LEU A 80 22.53 -1.54 0.66
N LYS A 81 22.61 -2.71 0.02
CA LYS A 81 23.41 -2.96 -1.19
C LYS A 81 22.84 -2.19 -2.38
N ALA A 82 23.63 -2.00 -3.44
CA ALA A 82 23.17 -1.23 -4.61
C ALA A 82 21.81 -1.72 -5.19
N PRO A 83 21.60 -3.03 -5.46
CA PRO A 83 20.30 -3.49 -5.98
C PRO A 83 19.13 -3.30 -5.00
N GLU A 84 19.41 -3.39 -3.69
CA GLU A 84 18.42 -3.17 -2.64
C GLU A 84 18.00 -1.69 -2.59
N ARG A 85 18.94 -0.76 -2.80
CA ARG A 85 18.65 0.68 -2.87
C ARG A 85 17.83 1.03 -4.11
N ASP A 86 18.24 0.49 -5.26
CA ASP A 86 17.58 0.74 -6.55
C ASP A 86 16.13 0.23 -6.53
N TYR A 87 15.84 -0.79 -5.72
CA TYR A 87 14.48 -1.24 -5.44
C TYR A 87 13.77 -0.38 -4.38
N PHE A 88 14.41 -0.14 -3.22
CA PHE A 88 13.75 0.41 -2.04
C PHE A 88 13.42 1.91 -2.15
N PHE A 89 14.36 2.74 -2.61
CA PHE A 89 14.16 4.19 -2.61
C PHE A 89 13.03 4.65 -3.53
N PRO A 90 12.82 4.09 -4.75
CA PRO A 90 11.65 4.43 -5.55
C PRO A 90 10.31 4.15 -4.85
N TRP A 91 10.24 3.13 -3.99
CA TRP A 91 9.04 2.89 -3.18
C TRP A 91 8.88 3.91 -2.06
N VAL A 92 9.97 4.33 -1.40
CA VAL A 92 9.95 5.41 -0.41
C VAL A 92 9.43 6.70 -1.05
N ASP A 93 9.97 7.07 -2.22
CA ASP A 93 9.55 8.26 -2.97
C ASP A 93 8.08 8.17 -3.37
N SER A 94 7.62 6.99 -3.84
CA SER A 94 6.22 6.74 -4.18
C SER A 94 5.28 6.88 -2.98
N MET A 95 5.67 6.38 -1.81
CA MET A 95 4.91 6.52 -0.56
C MET A 95 4.90 7.97 -0.05
N GLU A 96 6.02 8.71 -0.17
CA GLU A 96 6.08 10.13 0.17
C GLU A 96 5.18 10.95 -0.75
N ALA A 97 5.27 10.74 -2.07
CA ALA A 97 4.43 11.42 -3.06
C ALA A 97 2.93 11.11 -2.89
N ALA A 98 2.59 9.90 -2.43
CA ALA A 98 1.23 9.50 -2.11
C ALA A 98 0.73 10.02 -0.75
N GLY A 99 1.60 10.65 0.05
CA GLY A 99 1.26 11.13 1.40
C GLY A 99 1.11 10.03 2.46
N VAL A 100 1.56 8.81 2.16
CA VAL A 100 1.54 7.67 3.10
C VAL A 100 2.60 7.83 4.18
N ILE A 101 3.76 8.37 3.82
CA ILE A 101 4.84 8.73 4.75
C ILE A 101 5.22 10.19 4.54
N ARG A 102 5.94 10.74 5.52
CA ARG A 102 6.51 12.08 5.45
C ARG A 102 7.87 12.12 6.12
N LYS A 103 8.68 13.10 5.74
CA LYS A 103 9.88 13.47 6.50
C LYS A 103 9.48 13.97 7.88
N ILE A 104 10.34 13.69 8.86
CA ILE A 104 10.20 14.10 10.25
C ILE A 104 11.51 14.75 10.69
N ASP A 105 11.41 15.82 11.48
CA ASP A 105 12.60 16.40 12.09
C ASP A 105 13.23 15.38 13.05
N PRO A 106 14.56 15.19 13.04
CA PRO A 106 15.22 14.29 13.98
C PRO A 106 14.86 14.54 15.46
N ALA A 107 14.58 15.79 15.85
CA ALA A 107 14.17 16.15 17.21
C ALA A 107 12.78 15.61 17.59
N ASP A 108 11.91 15.38 16.61
CA ASP A 108 10.55 14.88 16.81
C ASP A 108 10.49 13.35 16.86
N VAL A 109 11.58 12.65 16.52
CA VAL A 109 11.62 11.19 16.50
C VAL A 109 11.55 10.62 17.91
N LYS A 110 10.51 9.81 18.17
CA LYS A 110 10.32 9.12 19.46
C LYS A 110 11.02 7.77 19.52
N CYS A 111 11.10 7.05 18.40
CA CYS A 111 11.70 5.73 18.29
C CYS A 111 12.22 5.47 16.87
N TYR A 112 13.16 4.53 16.73
CA TYR A 112 13.59 3.98 15.43
C TYR A 112 13.37 2.48 15.40
N ALA A 113 12.85 1.98 14.28
CA ALA A 113 12.81 0.56 13.96
C ALA A 113 13.58 0.35 12.64
N PRO A 114 14.47 -0.66 12.55
CA PRO A 114 15.17 -0.95 11.31
C PRO A 114 14.18 -1.47 10.26
N THR A 115 14.40 -1.07 9.00
CA THR A 115 13.69 -1.62 7.84
C THR A 115 14.48 -2.80 7.28
N ILE A 116 13.79 -3.90 7.04
CA ILE A 116 14.37 -5.14 6.48
C ILE A 116 13.65 -5.44 5.17
N LEU A 117 14.42 -5.57 4.08
CA LEU A 117 13.90 -6.07 2.81
C LEU A 117 13.84 -7.59 2.85
N VAL A 118 12.68 -8.15 2.57
CA VAL A 118 12.44 -9.59 2.55
C VAL A 118 12.09 -10.01 1.12
N GLN A 119 12.70 -11.09 0.64
CA GLN A 119 12.28 -11.71 -0.63
C GLN A 119 10.90 -12.33 -0.46
N LYS A 120 9.98 -12.04 -1.39
CA LYS A 120 8.69 -12.71 -1.43
C LYS A 120 8.92 -14.20 -1.71
N ALA A 121 8.37 -15.08 -0.88
CA ALA A 121 8.34 -16.51 -1.16
C ALA A 121 7.53 -16.73 -2.44
N HIS A 122 8.13 -17.44 -3.40
CA HIS A 122 7.51 -17.81 -4.67
C HIS A 122 6.52 -18.96 -4.47
#